data_AF-A0ABD2PCQ7-F1
#
_entry.id   AF-A0ABD2PCQ7-F1
#
_cell.length_a   1.000
_cell.length_b   1.000
_cell.length_c   1.000
_cell.angle_alpha   90.00
_cell.angle_beta   90.00
_cell.angle_gamma   90.00
#
_symmetry.space_group_name_H-M   'P 1'
#
loop_
_entity.id
_entity.type
_entity.pdbx_description
1 polymer ?
#
loop_
_entity_poly.entity_id
_entity_poly.type
_entity_poly.pdbx_seq_one_letter_code
_entity_poly.pdbx_strand_id
1 'polypeptide(L)'
;MKHHLDIYNNQPMNFEMILARYVKFANANSSIQSVQRPVIMKAFEHLQNLELISPINSGGSKLQKEYQLFKLVATPRQIVDAVKLSSGLPTEVVQWANSSLV
;
A
#
# COMPACT_ATOMS: atom_id res chain seq x y z
N MET A 1 1.88 -1.70 1.36
CA MET A 1 2.78 -2.06 0.25
C MET A 1 4.14 -2.51 0.76
N LYS A 2 4.91 -1.71 1.52
CA LYS A 2 6.18 -2.12 2.13
C LYS A 2 6.11 -3.48 2.85
N HIS A 3 5.13 -3.67 3.75
CA HIS A 3 4.89 -4.96 4.42
C HIS A 3 4.67 -6.14 3.48
N HIS A 4 4.06 -5.92 2.30
CA HIS A 4 3.87 -6.97 1.31
C HIS A 4 5.21 -7.41 0.71
N LEU A 5 6.09 -6.44 0.38
CA LEU A 5 7.42 -6.73 -0.13
C LEU A 5 8.24 -7.53 0.88
N ASP A 6 8.17 -7.16 2.16
CA ASP A 6 8.92 -7.84 3.22
C ASP A 6 8.42 -9.28 3.42
N ILE A 7 7.10 -9.49 3.48
CA ILE A 7 6.50 -10.82 3.75
C ILE A 7 6.64 -11.75 2.55
N TYR A 8 6.52 -11.22 1.34
CA TYR A 8 6.52 -11.99 0.11
C TYR A 8 7.78 -11.77 -0.73
N ASN A 9 8.93 -11.43 -0.13
CA ASN A 9 10.22 -11.35 -0.83
C ASN A 9 10.18 -10.57 -2.16
N ASN A 10 9.68 -9.33 -2.12
CA ASN A 10 9.51 -8.44 -3.27
C ASN A 10 8.58 -8.96 -4.40
N GLN A 11 7.71 -9.93 -4.12
CA GLN A 11 6.70 -10.35 -5.09
C GLN A 11 5.72 -9.21 -5.42
N PRO A 12 5.17 -9.20 -6.65
CA PRO A 12 4.16 -8.22 -7.06
C PRO A 12 2.92 -8.20 -6.17
N MET A 13 2.16 -7.11 -6.25
CA MET A 13 0.93 -6.90 -5.48
C MET A 13 -0.18 -6.34 -6.38
N ASN A 14 -1.43 -6.71 -6.10
CA ASN A 14 -2.60 -6.06 -6.68
C ASN A 14 -3.35 -5.22 -5.64
N PHE A 15 -4.42 -4.52 -6.05
CA PHE A 15 -5.19 -3.67 -5.16
C PHE A 15 -5.84 -4.46 -4.02
N GLU A 16 -6.42 -5.63 -4.30
CA GLU A 16 -7.10 -6.44 -3.29
C GLU A 16 -6.18 -6.88 -2.15
N MET A 17 -4.94 -7.29 -2.47
CA MET A 17 -3.93 -7.66 -1.46
C MET A 17 -3.59 -6.49 -0.53
N ILE A 18 -3.49 -5.28 -1.09
CA ILE A 18 -3.17 -4.07 -0.32
C ILE A 18 -4.38 -3.59 0.47
N LEU A 19 -5.57 -3.64 -0.11
CA LEU A 19 -6.82 -3.31 0.55
C LEU A 19 -7.06 -4.21 1.77
N ALA A 20 -6.94 -5.53 1.60
CA ALA A 20 -7.14 -6.49 2.69
C ALA A 20 -6.22 -6.19 3.89
N ARG A 21 -4.95 -5.86 3.61
CA ARG A 21 -3.98 -5.48 4.64
C ARG A 21 -4.32 -4.15 5.31
N TYR A 22 -4.72 -3.15 4.53
CA TYR A 22 -5.16 -1.86 5.06
C TYR A 22 -6.41 -2.00 5.94
N VAL A 23 -7.42 -2.76 5.49
CA VAL A 23 -8.65 -2.98 6.25
C VAL A 23 -8.36 -3.70 7.57
N LYS A 24 -7.46 -4.68 7.58
CA LYS A 24 -7.04 -5.32 8.83
C LYS A 24 -6.44 -4.31 9.82
N PHE A 25 -5.56 -3.42 9.35
CA PHE A 25 -5.01 -2.35 10.16
C PHE A 25 -6.08 -1.38 10.66
N ALA A 26 -6.94 -0.87 9.77
CA ALA A 26 -7.98 0.10 10.11
C ALA A 26 -8.98 -0.46 11.14
N ASN A 27 -9.40 -1.72 10.98
CA ASN A 27 -10.32 -2.35 11.92
C ASN A 27 -9.71 -2.61 13.31
N ALA A 28 -8.39 -2.75 13.40
CA ALA A 28 -7.68 -2.94 14.67
C ALA A 28 -7.39 -1.63 15.42
N ASN A 29 -7.55 -0.46 14.77
CA ASN A 29 -7.17 0.83 15.32
C ASN A 29 -8.37 1.79 15.25
N SER A 30 -9.09 1.98 16.36
CA SER A 30 -10.32 2.78 16.42
C SER A 30 -10.13 4.27 16.10
N SER A 31 -8.90 4.79 16.20
CA SER A 31 -8.52 6.16 15.81
C SER A 31 -8.42 6.33 14.29
N ILE A 32 -8.36 5.25 13.51
CA ILE A 32 -8.32 5.28 12.06
C ILE A 32 -9.74 5.30 11.52
N GLN A 33 -10.07 6.35 10.77
CA GLN A 33 -11.37 6.45 10.12
C GLN A 33 -11.53 5.35 9.06
N SER A 34 -12.71 4.73 9.04
CA SER A 34 -13.08 3.83 7.95
C SER A 34 -13.20 4.64 6.65
N VAL A 35 -12.48 4.20 5.62
CA VAL A 35 -12.45 4.85 4.31
C VAL A 35 -13.11 3.92 3.30
N GLN A 36 -14.03 4.47 2.50
CA GLN A 36 -14.74 3.69 1.50
C GLN A 36 -13.79 3.15 0.43
N ARG A 37 -14.05 1.92 -0.04
CA ARG A 37 -13.24 1.24 -1.06
C ARG A 37 -12.96 2.10 -2.31
N PRO A 38 -13.92 2.85 -2.91
CA PRO A 38 -13.65 3.70 -4.07
C PRO A 38 -12.63 4.80 -3.80
N VAL A 39 -12.58 5.34 -2.58
CA VAL A 39 -11.60 6.37 -2.17
C VAL A 39 -10.21 5.76 -2.05
N ILE A 40 -10.10 4.54 -1.50
CA ILE A 40 -8.82 3.81 -1.42
C ILE A 40 -8.33 3.46 -2.83
N MET A 41 -9.23 3.06 -3.74
CA MET A 41 -8.88 2.84 -5.15
C MET A 41 -8.34 4.12 -5.79
N LYS A 42 -8.99 5.26 -5.57
CA LYS A 42 -8.50 6.57 -6.06
C LYS A 42 -7.11 6.92 -5.52
N ALA A 43 -6.84 6.63 -4.25
CA ALA A 43 -5.50 6.81 -3.68
C ALA A 43 -4.47 5.86 -4.33
N PHE A 44 -4.83 4.61 -4.60
CA PHE A 44 -3.98 3.65 -5.29
C PHE A 44 -3.66 4.11 -6.73
N GLU A 45 -4.66 4.59 -7.47
CA GLU A 45 -4.48 5.20 -8.80
C GLU A 45 -3.57 6.44 -8.73
N HIS A 46 -3.70 7.24 -7.68
CA HIS A 46 -2.84 8.40 -7.50
C HIS A 46 -1.37 8.01 -7.28
N LEU A 47 -1.09 6.95 -6.52
CA LEU A 47 0.26 6.40 -6.39
C LEU A 47 0.84 5.94 -7.73
N GLN A 48 0.01 5.35 -8.60
CA GLN A 48 0.41 4.98 -9.95
C GLN A 48 0.75 6.22 -10.79
N ASN A 49 -0.08 7.27 -10.73
CA ASN A 49 0.14 8.52 -11.47
C ASN A 49 1.40 9.27 -11.00
N LEU A 50 1.80 9.10 -9.74
CA LEU A 50 3.06 9.60 -9.18
C LEU A 50 4.26 8.68 -9.46
N GLU A 51 4.07 7.60 -10.23
CA GLU A 51 5.10 6.61 -10.57
C GLU A 51 5.73 5.92 -9.34
N LEU A 52 5.04 5.91 -8.20
CA LEU A 52 5.46 5.19 -7.00
C LEU A 52 5.18 3.69 -7.11
N ILE A 53 4.22 3.31 -7.95
CA ILE A 53 3.95 1.93 -8.37
C ILE A 53 3.84 1.86 -9.88
N SER A 54 4.18 0.70 -10.46
CA SER A 54 4.09 0.49 -11.91
C SER A 54 3.53 -0.90 -12.24
N PRO A 55 2.69 -1.03 -13.27
CA PRO A 55 2.13 -2.32 -13.68
C PRO A 55 3.23 -3.24 -14.25
N ILE A 56 3.09 -4.54 -14.05
CA ILE A 56 4.11 -5.52 -14.48
C ILE A 56 3.86 -6.04 -15.89
N ASN A 57 2.60 -6.22 -16.28
CA ASN A 57 2.22 -6.60 -17.64
C ASN A 57 1.09 -5.68 -18.12
N SER A 58 1.43 -4.73 -18.98
CA SER A 58 0.47 -3.86 -19.67
C SER A 58 -0.13 -4.50 -20.93
N GLY A 59 0.38 -5.69 -21.32
CA GLY A 59 0.01 -6.37 -22.56
C GLY A 59 -0.89 -7.57 -22.31
N GLY A 60 -2.11 -7.55 -22.88
CA GLY A 60 -2.72 -8.77 -23.41
C GLY A 60 -4.14 -9.14 -22.95
N SER A 61 -4.65 -8.67 -21.81
CA SER A 61 -6.06 -8.93 -21.46
C SER A 61 -6.66 -7.80 -20.63
N LYS A 62 -7.97 -7.55 -20.82
CA LYS A 62 -8.76 -6.61 -20.00
C LYS A 62 -8.95 -7.18 -18.59
N LEU A 63 -7.87 -7.28 -17.82
CA LEU A 63 -7.98 -7.59 -16.39
C LEU A 63 -8.73 -6.43 -15.71
N GLN A 64 -9.60 -6.76 -14.77
CA GLN A 64 -10.15 -5.73 -13.88
C GLN A 64 -9.00 -5.08 -13.12
N LYS A 65 -9.08 -3.76 -12.95
CA LYS A 65 -7.99 -2.93 -12.43
C LYS A 65 -7.53 -3.38 -11.05
N GLU A 66 -8.48 -3.86 -10.26
CA GLU A 66 -8.31 -4.46 -8.94
C GLU A 66 -7.28 -5.59 -8.87
N TYR A 67 -7.23 -6.41 -9.94
CA TYR A 67 -6.42 -7.63 -9.97
C TYR A 67 -5.15 -7.47 -10.79
N GLN A 68 -4.94 -6.31 -11.43
CA GLN A 68 -3.71 -6.01 -12.13
C GLN A 68 -2.53 -6.01 -11.13
N LEU A 69 -1.43 -6.65 -11.51
CA LEU A 69 -0.23 -6.73 -10.69
C LEU A 69 0.66 -5.51 -10.91
N PHE A 70 1.12 -4.96 -9.79
CA PHE A 70 2.01 -3.81 -9.70
C PHE A 70 3.27 -4.18 -8.92
N LYS A 71 4.38 -3.56 -9.30
CA LYS A 71 5.59 -3.46 -8.48
C LYS A 71 5.64 -2.10 -7.79
N LEU A 72 6.18 -2.07 -6.58
CA LEU A 72 6.52 -0.83 -5.90
C LEU A 72 7.86 -0.32 -6.44
N VAL A 73 7.91 0.94 -6.84
CA VAL A 73 9.13 1.58 -7.36
C VAL A 73 9.98 2.11 -6.20
N ALA A 74 9.33 2.57 -5.13
CA ALA A 74 10.01 2.99 -3.90
C ALA A 74 10.58 1.79 -3.13
N THR A 75 11.81 1.93 -2.63
CA THR A 75 12.43 0.93 -1.76
C THR A 75 11.83 0.97 -0.35
N PRO A 76 11.82 -0.16 0.39
CA PRO A 76 11.41 -0.18 1.80
C PRO A 76 12.13 0.86 2.66
N ARG A 77 13.42 1.09 2.39
CA ARG A 77 14.23 2.10 3.12
C ARG A 77 13.71 3.52 2.90
N GLN A 78 13.44 3.91 1.64
CA GLN A 78 12.88 5.23 1.32
C GLN A 78 11.53 5.46 2.02
N ILE A 79 10.71 4.42 2.16
CA ILE A 79 9.43 4.51 2.86
C ILE A 79 9.64 4.73 4.36
N VAL A 80 10.56 3.99 4.98
CA VAL A 80 10.89 4.18 6.41
C VAL A 80 11.44 5.57 6.67
N ASP A 81 12.33 6.06 5.81
CA ASP A 81 12.90 7.40 5.93
C ASP A 81 11.82 8.49 5.73
N ALA A 82 10.89 8.30 4.79
CA ALA A 82 9.75 9.20 4.59
C ALA A 82 8.83 9.27 5.82
N VAL A 83 8.55 8.13 6.48
CA VAL A 83 7.75 8.10 7.73
C VAL A 83 8.42 8.91 8.83
N LYS A 84 9.75 8.83 8.96
CA LYS A 84 10.51 9.59 9.98
C LYS A 84 10.51 11.09 9.72
N LEU A 85 10.54 11.50 8.46
CA LEU A 85 10.59 12.91 8.06
C LEU A 85 9.21 13.59 8.03
N SER A 86 8.12 12.81 8.02
CA SER A 86 6.76 13.34 7.93
C SER A 86 6.26 13.84 9.28
N SER A 87 5.92 15.12 9.36
CA SER A 87 5.28 15.71 10.54
C SER A 87 3.78 15.43 10.57
N GLY A 88 3.21 15.18 11.76
CA GLY A 88 1.76 15.05 11.95
C GLY A 88 1.16 13.70 11.58
N LEU A 89 1.98 12.66 11.41
CA LEU A 89 1.47 11.30 11.24
C LEU A 89 0.80 10.79 12.54
N PRO A 90 -0.35 10.11 12.46
CA PRO A 90 -0.92 9.41 13.61
C PRO A 90 0.07 8.38 14.15
N THR A 91 0.13 8.25 15.48
CA THR A 91 1.07 7.35 16.18
C THR A 91 0.90 5.90 15.72
N GLU A 92 -0.33 5.47 15.49
CA GLU A 92 -0.70 4.12 15.05
C GLU A 92 -0.12 3.81 13.66
N VAL A 93 -0.06 4.81 12.77
CA VAL A 93 0.55 4.67 11.44
C VAL A 93 2.06 4.50 11.56
N VAL A 94 2.71 5.29 12.44
CA VAL A 94 4.16 5.19 12.69
C VAL A 94 4.50 3.83 13.32
N GLN A 95 3.73 3.40 14.30
CA GLN A 95 3.92 2.08 14.94
C GLN A 95 3.71 0.94 13.94
N TRP A 96 2.66 1.01 13.13
CA TRP A 96 2.39 0.00 12.11
C TRP A 96 3.45 -0.05 11.02
N ALA A 97 4.01 1.10 10.59
CA ALA A 97 5.10 1.13 9.62
C ALA A 97 6.38 0.44 10.12
N ASN A 98 6.61 0.47 11.44
CA ASN A 98 7.77 -0.12 12.10
C ASN A 98 7.54 -1.55 12.61
N SER A 99 6.30 -2.04 12.65
CA SER A 99 6.02 -3.41 13.09
C SER A 99 6.35 -4.43 12.00
N SER A 100 6.93 -5.57 12.41
CA SER A 100 7.07 -6.75 11.55
C SER A 100 5.84 -7.66 11.57
N LEU A 101 4.84 -7.32 12.40
CA LEU A 101 3.67 -8.14 12.71
C LEU A 101 2.38 -7.45 12.30
N VAL A 102 1.45 -8.27 11.78
CA VAL A 102 0.18 -7.90 11.15
C VAL A 102 -0.93 -7.67 12.16
#